data_AF-A0A7J2Z0C8-F1
#
_entry.id   AF-A0A7J2Z0C8-F1
#
_cell.length_a   1.000
_cell.length_b   1.000
_cell.length_c   1.000
_cell.angle_alpha   90.00
_cell.angle_beta   90.00
_cell.angle_gamma   90.00
#
_symmetry.space_group_name_H-M   'P 1'
#
loop_
_entity.id
_entity.type
_entity.pdbx_description
1 polymer ?
#
loop_
_entity_poly.entity_id
_entity_poly.type
_entity_poly.pdbx_seq_one_letter_code
_entity_poly.pdbx_strand_id
1 'polypeptide(L)'
;MPLPFLQQKPETVKRELPIDRVKELSSKGFSEVDIIDILRKEGYSPDEIDAALTEALKLGVAGISQPVETPTSLPKLEDLQPKQAPIEVPETSLPEDYGYYTSPAYEQPAQAYPAEDYIEFIVKEKTAELDEKLKEFMIKYSELEKRMAEVHSQLNELAKAKSSGEQLILARLDEFKSILSDVETRLAGLEKAFKEALPALIESVRALSDVVQKMKRLV
;
A
#
# COMPACT_ATOMS: atom_id res chain seq x y z
N MET A 1 -9.65 -68.02 -11.27
CA MET A 1 -8.91 -66.93 -11.94
C MET A 1 -9.96 -66.05 -12.61
N PRO A 2 -10.22 -64.84 -12.07
CA PRO A 2 -9.53 -63.61 -12.50
C PRO A 2 -9.13 -62.69 -11.32
N LEU A 3 -8.36 -61.65 -11.65
CA LEU A 3 -7.47 -60.84 -10.80
C LEU A 3 -8.19 -59.73 -9.98
N PRO A 4 -7.64 -59.34 -8.81
CA PRO A 4 -8.14 -58.23 -8.00
C PRO A 4 -7.65 -56.88 -8.54
N PHE A 5 -8.58 -55.94 -8.63
CA PHE A 5 -8.37 -54.56 -9.09
C PHE A 5 -7.63 -53.77 -7.99
N LEU A 6 -6.36 -53.43 -8.22
CA LEU A 6 -5.59 -52.51 -7.39
C LEU A 6 -6.09 -51.07 -7.61
N GLN A 7 -6.86 -50.54 -6.66
CA GLN A 7 -7.04 -49.10 -6.52
C GLN A 7 -5.73 -48.49 -5.99
N GLN A 8 -4.94 -47.90 -6.89
CA GLN A 8 -3.87 -46.99 -6.49
C GLN A 8 -4.52 -45.67 -6.03
N LYS A 9 -4.40 -45.38 -4.73
CA LYS A 9 -4.67 -44.04 -4.18
C LYS A 9 -3.71 -43.04 -4.85
N PRO A 10 -4.18 -41.87 -5.30
CA PRO A 10 -3.27 -40.82 -5.73
C PRO A 10 -2.45 -40.36 -4.52
N GLU A 11 -1.13 -40.53 -4.60
CA GLU A 11 -0.19 -39.91 -3.68
C GLU A 11 -0.40 -38.39 -3.74
N THR A 12 -0.88 -37.84 -2.64
CA THR A 12 -0.92 -36.38 -2.43
C THR A 12 0.51 -35.91 -2.21
N VAL A 13 1.23 -35.69 -3.32
CA VAL A 13 2.43 -34.86 -3.33
C VAL A 13 2.00 -33.52 -2.71
N LYS A 14 2.51 -33.19 -1.52
CA LYS A 14 2.31 -31.88 -0.91
C LYS A 14 2.90 -30.84 -1.86
N ARG A 15 2.08 -30.31 -2.76
CA ARG A 15 2.43 -29.17 -3.60
C ARG A 15 2.45 -27.97 -2.68
N GLU A 16 3.61 -27.33 -2.61
CA GLU A 16 3.77 -26.09 -1.87
C GLU A 16 2.92 -25.01 -2.55
N LEU A 17 2.26 -24.17 -1.74
CA LEU A 17 1.40 -23.10 -2.23
C LEU A 17 2.24 -22.11 -3.07
N PRO A 18 1.73 -21.61 -4.21
CA PRO A 18 2.48 -20.75 -5.13
C PRO A 18 2.62 -19.29 -4.65
N ILE A 19 2.93 -19.07 -3.37
CA ILE A 19 2.99 -17.75 -2.75
C ILE A 19 4.11 -16.90 -3.37
N ASP A 20 5.29 -17.48 -3.55
CA ASP A 20 6.45 -16.79 -4.14
C ASP A 20 6.16 -16.35 -5.59
N ARG A 21 5.39 -17.16 -6.31
CA ARG A 21 5.02 -16.89 -7.70
C ARG A 21 4.01 -15.75 -7.81
N VAL A 22 3.00 -15.73 -6.95
CA VAL A 22 2.05 -14.61 -6.83
C VAL A 22 2.80 -13.31 -6.51
N LYS A 23 3.76 -13.34 -5.58
CA LYS A 23 4.56 -12.17 -5.20
C LYS A 23 5.43 -11.66 -6.35
N GLU A 24 6.03 -12.55 -7.12
CA GLU A 24 6.82 -12.19 -8.30
C GLU A 24 5.96 -11.50 -9.37
N LEU A 25 4.80 -12.06 -9.70
CA LEU A 25 3.90 -11.48 -10.70
C LEU A 25 3.29 -10.16 -10.23
N SER A 26 2.95 -10.06 -8.94
CA SER A 26 2.48 -8.81 -8.33
C SER A 26 3.55 -7.72 -8.37
N SER A 27 4.81 -8.06 -8.09
CA SER A 27 5.95 -7.11 -8.17
C SER A 27 6.24 -6.65 -9.61
N LYS A 28 5.88 -7.46 -10.61
CA LYS A 28 5.95 -7.09 -12.04
C LYS A 28 4.75 -6.24 -12.50
N GLY A 29 3.77 -6.00 -11.65
CA GLY A 29 2.62 -5.15 -11.94
C GLY A 29 1.47 -5.84 -12.69
N PHE A 30 1.42 -7.17 -12.70
CA PHE A 30 0.27 -7.90 -13.27
C PHE A 30 -0.99 -7.69 -12.42
N SER A 31 -2.15 -7.62 -13.07
CA SER A 31 -3.44 -7.56 -12.36
C SER A 31 -3.76 -8.91 -11.73
N GLU A 32 -4.57 -8.92 -10.66
CA GLU A 32 -4.98 -10.14 -9.97
C GLU A 32 -5.62 -11.17 -10.92
N VAL A 33 -6.41 -10.69 -11.88
CA VAL A 33 -7.05 -11.53 -12.91
C VAL A 33 -6.01 -12.18 -13.82
N ASP A 34 -4.98 -11.43 -14.23
CA ASP A 34 -3.89 -11.97 -15.06
C ASP A 34 -3.04 -13.00 -14.29
N ILE A 35 -2.83 -12.77 -12.98
CA ILE A 35 -2.09 -13.68 -12.10
C ILE A 35 -2.83 -15.02 -11.99
N ILE A 36 -4.15 -14.99 -11.82
CA ILE A 36 -4.99 -16.19 -11.76
C ILE A 36 -4.88 -16.99 -13.06
N ASP A 37 -4.94 -16.32 -14.21
CA ASP A 37 -4.85 -16.98 -15.52
C ASP A 37 -3.48 -17.62 -15.78
N ILE A 38 -2.39 -16.97 -15.34
CA ILE A 38 -1.03 -17.52 -15.44
C ILE A 38 -0.90 -18.76 -14.55
N LEU A 39 -1.37 -18.70 -13.30
CA LEU A 39 -1.27 -19.82 -12.35
C LEU A 39 -2.16 -21.01 -12.77
N ARG A 40 -3.33 -20.75 -13.36
CA ARG A 40 -4.15 -21.83 -13.96
C ARG A 40 -3.44 -22.50 -15.13
N LYS A 41 -2.74 -21.75 -15.98
CA LYS A 41 -1.92 -22.31 -17.08
C LYS A 41 -0.73 -23.11 -16.55
N GLU A 42 -0.17 -22.73 -15.41
CA GLU A 42 0.91 -23.45 -14.73
C GLU A 42 0.41 -24.71 -13.99
N GLY A 43 -0.91 -24.92 -13.91
CA GLY A 43 -1.53 -26.15 -13.41
C GLY A 43 -1.91 -26.14 -11.93
N TYR A 44 -2.00 -24.96 -11.32
CA TYR A 44 -2.47 -24.79 -9.94
C TYR A 44 -3.99 -24.87 -9.84
N SER A 45 -4.49 -25.44 -8.74
CA SER A 45 -5.93 -25.53 -8.47
C SER A 45 -6.50 -24.15 -8.10
N PRO A 46 -7.77 -23.85 -8.41
CA PRO A 46 -8.41 -22.60 -7.98
C PRO A 46 -8.25 -22.33 -6.47
N ASP A 47 -8.43 -23.36 -5.64
CA ASP A 47 -8.32 -23.23 -4.19
C ASP A 47 -6.89 -22.89 -3.73
N GLU A 48 -5.86 -23.39 -4.43
CA GLU A 48 -4.45 -23.12 -4.13
C GLU A 48 -4.08 -21.68 -4.52
N ILE A 49 -4.66 -21.17 -5.60
CA ILE A 49 -4.46 -19.81 -6.10
C ILE A 49 -5.06 -18.80 -5.13
N ASP A 50 -6.31 -19.02 -4.71
CA ASP A 50 -7.01 -18.12 -3.78
C ASP A 50 -6.33 -18.08 -2.40
N ALA A 51 -5.86 -19.24 -1.93
CA ALA A 51 -5.08 -19.34 -0.69
C ALA A 51 -3.75 -18.57 -0.79
N ALA A 52 -2.99 -18.77 -1.88
CA ALA A 52 -1.70 -18.11 -2.09
C ALA A 52 -1.85 -16.59 -2.25
N LEU A 53 -2.91 -16.12 -2.91
CA LEU A 53 -3.19 -14.70 -3.08
C LEU A 53 -3.54 -14.03 -1.76
N THR A 54 -4.39 -14.67 -0.96
CA THR A 54 -4.77 -14.18 0.38
C THR A 54 -3.54 -14.08 1.29
N GLU A 55 -2.65 -15.08 1.22
CA GLU A 55 -1.42 -15.09 2.01
C GLU A 55 -0.39 -14.06 1.53
N ALA A 56 -0.23 -13.89 0.21
CA ALA A 56 0.64 -12.87 -0.37
C ALA A 56 0.20 -11.45 0.00
N LEU A 57 -1.11 -11.16 0.00
CA LEU A 57 -1.65 -9.86 0.43
C LEU A 57 -1.40 -9.63 1.93
N LYS A 58 -1.57 -10.66 2.75
CA LYS A 58 -1.31 -10.59 4.19
C LYS A 58 0.17 -10.29 4.49
N LEU A 59 1.09 -10.86 3.72
CA LEU A 59 2.53 -10.61 3.84
C LEU A 59 2.96 -9.26 3.25
N GLY A 60 2.34 -8.82 2.14
CA GLY A 60 2.61 -7.52 1.52
C GLY A 60 2.19 -6.33 2.38
N VAL A 61 1.11 -6.48 3.15
CA VAL A 61 0.63 -5.44 4.08
C VAL A 61 1.51 -5.36 5.36
N ALA A 62 2.17 -6.46 5.75
CA ALA A 62 3.06 -6.48 6.91
C ALA A 62 4.48 -5.93 6.62
N GLY A 63 4.82 -5.68 5.35
CA GLY A 63 6.18 -5.35 4.90
C GLY A 63 6.44 -3.90 4.50
N ILE A 64 5.49 -2.97 4.67
CA ILE A 64 5.67 -1.56 4.27
C ILE A 64 6.49 -0.83 5.35
N SER A 65 7.79 -1.09 5.38
CA SER A 65 8.81 -0.16 5.86
C SER A 65 9.61 0.30 4.64
N GLN A 66 9.70 1.63 4.49
CA GLN A 66 10.42 2.41 3.47
C GLN A 66 9.62 2.81 2.21
N PRO A 67 9.21 4.08 2.11
CA PRO A 67 8.90 4.70 0.83
C PRO A 67 10.22 5.00 0.10
N VAL A 68 10.47 4.32 -1.01
CA VAL A 68 11.47 4.74 -1.98
C VAL A 68 10.85 5.84 -2.82
N GLU A 69 11.39 7.05 -2.66
CA GLU A 69 11.10 8.21 -3.49
C GLU A 69 11.61 7.95 -4.92
N THR A 70 10.73 7.48 -5.81
CA THR A 70 10.91 7.68 -7.25
C THR A 70 9.96 8.79 -7.71
N PRO A 71 10.45 9.78 -8.48
CA PRO A 71 9.61 10.87 -8.98
C PRO A 71 8.72 10.34 -10.09
N THR A 72 7.55 9.81 -9.72
CA THR A 72 6.50 9.47 -10.67
C THR A 72 5.89 10.77 -11.16
N SER A 73 6.26 11.14 -12.38
CA SER A 73 5.55 12.14 -13.18
C SER A 73 4.07 11.77 -13.24
N LEU A 74 3.21 12.64 -12.71
CA LEU A 74 1.76 12.56 -12.85
C LEU A 74 1.37 12.38 -14.33
N PRO A 75 0.56 11.37 -14.67
CA PRO A 75 -0.09 11.30 -15.98
C PRO A 75 -1.01 12.51 -16.13
N LYS A 76 -0.85 13.24 -17.24
CA LYS A 76 -1.76 14.33 -17.61
C LYS A 76 -3.11 13.74 -18.01
N LEU A 77 -4.18 14.47 -17.67
CA LEU A 77 -5.59 14.15 -17.89
C LEU A 77 -6.01 14.05 -19.39
N GLU A 78 -5.05 14.03 -20.33
CA GLU A 78 -5.28 13.98 -21.77
C GLU A 78 -5.25 12.55 -22.37
N ASP A 79 -4.85 11.53 -21.59
CA ASP A 79 -4.76 10.13 -22.06
C ASP A 79 -5.98 9.25 -21.71
N LEU A 80 -7.07 9.82 -21.19
CA LEU A 80 -8.37 9.13 -21.07
C LEU A 80 -9.21 9.27 -22.35
N GLN A 81 -8.58 9.19 -23.52
CA GLN A 81 -9.31 9.01 -24.77
C GLN A 81 -9.51 7.50 -24.96
N PRO A 82 -10.74 6.96 -24.84
CA PRO A 82 -10.99 5.56 -25.14
C PRO A 82 -10.64 5.33 -26.60
N LYS A 83 -9.53 4.62 -26.83
CA LYS A 83 -9.18 4.07 -28.13
C LYS A 83 -10.25 3.04 -28.44
N GLN A 84 -11.29 3.45 -29.16
CA GLN A 84 -12.30 2.57 -29.72
C GLN A 84 -11.57 1.53 -30.57
N ALA A 85 -11.41 0.33 -30.02
CA ALA A 85 -11.19 -0.84 -30.86
C ALA A 85 -12.45 -1.00 -31.73
N PRO A 86 -12.32 -1.26 -33.04
CA PRO A 86 -13.47 -1.64 -33.84
C PRO A 86 -14.06 -2.92 -33.24
N ILE A 87 -15.25 -2.79 -32.66
CA ILE A 87 -16.08 -3.92 -32.28
C ILE A 87 -16.58 -4.50 -33.61
N GLU A 88 -15.98 -5.61 -34.05
CA GLU A 88 -16.63 -6.53 -34.97
C GLU A 88 -17.83 -7.12 -34.23
N VAL A 89 -18.99 -6.49 -34.42
CA VAL A 89 -20.28 -7.05 -34.03
C VAL A 89 -20.51 -8.27 -34.92
N PRO A 90 -20.73 -9.47 -34.36
CA PRO A 90 -21.22 -10.60 -35.13
C PRO A 90 -22.56 -10.21 -35.73
N GLU A 91 -22.61 -10.17 -37.06
CA GLU A 91 -23.80 -9.98 -37.86
C GLU A 91 -24.79 -11.11 -37.53
N THR A 92 -25.64 -10.86 -36.54
CA THR A 92 -26.71 -11.79 -36.18
C THR A 92 -27.80 -11.53 -37.19
N SER A 93 -27.78 -12.30 -38.28
CA SER A 93 -28.85 -12.36 -39.27
C SER A 93 -30.17 -12.67 -38.55
N LEU A 94 -30.99 -11.62 -38.36
CA LEU A 94 -32.40 -11.76 -38.00
C LEU A 94 -33.11 -12.48 -39.16
N PRO A 95 -33.90 -13.53 -38.88
CA PRO A 95 -34.86 -14.04 -39.84
C PRO A 95 -35.94 -12.98 -40.08
N GLU A 96 -35.95 -12.38 -41.27
CA GLU A 96 -37.15 -11.77 -41.84
C GLU A 96 -38.13 -12.89 -42.18
N ASP A 97 -38.99 -13.26 -41.25
CA ASP A 97 -40.26 -13.88 -41.62
C ASP A 97 -41.30 -13.72 -40.50
N TYR A 98 -42.56 -13.68 -40.92
CA TYR A 98 -43.81 -13.60 -40.16
C TYR A 98 -44.37 -12.21 -39.86
N GLY A 99 -45.14 -11.73 -40.84
CA GLY A 99 -46.59 -11.92 -40.71
C GLY A 99 -47.37 -10.71 -40.23
N TYR A 100 -47.80 -9.89 -41.19
CA TYR A 100 -48.96 -9.02 -41.09
C TYR A 100 -50.18 -9.82 -40.57
N TYR A 101 -50.57 -9.61 -39.32
CA TYR A 101 -51.91 -9.90 -38.85
C TYR A 101 -52.61 -8.57 -38.53
N THR A 102 -53.35 -8.08 -39.53
CA THR A 102 -54.49 -7.20 -39.34
C THR A 102 -55.56 -7.95 -38.53
N SER A 103 -55.69 -7.62 -37.25
CA SER A 103 -56.85 -8.03 -36.45
C SER A 103 -58.04 -7.08 -36.69
N PRO A 104 -59.28 -7.58 -36.74
CA PRO A 104 -60.46 -6.75 -36.88
C PRO A 104 -60.68 -5.92 -35.62
N ALA A 105 -61.12 -4.68 -35.83
CA ALA A 105 -61.67 -3.82 -34.79
C ALA A 105 -62.89 -4.50 -34.14
N TYR A 106 -62.68 -4.99 -32.92
CA TYR A 106 -63.75 -5.23 -31.97
C TYR A 106 -63.66 -4.11 -30.93
N GLU A 107 -64.52 -3.12 -31.07
CA GLU A 107 -64.86 -2.20 -29.98
C GLU A 107 -65.48 -3.03 -28.85
N GLN A 108 -64.65 -3.51 -27.93
CA GLN A 108 -65.12 -3.90 -26.62
C GLN A 108 -65.15 -2.65 -25.75
N PRO A 109 -66.25 -2.40 -25.01
CA PRO A 109 -66.27 -1.35 -24.01
C PRO A 109 -65.14 -1.65 -23.02
N ALA A 110 -64.16 -0.76 -22.94
CA ALA A 110 -63.10 -0.79 -21.96
C ALA A 110 -63.74 -0.78 -20.57
N GLN A 111 -63.96 -1.98 -20.03
CA GLN A 111 -64.05 -2.20 -18.60
C GLN A 111 -62.70 -1.77 -18.06
N ALA A 112 -62.61 -0.51 -17.65
CA ALA A 112 -61.50 0.06 -16.92
C ALA A 112 -61.37 -0.75 -15.62
N TYR A 113 -60.57 -1.81 -15.67
CA TYR A 113 -60.28 -2.63 -14.52
C TYR A 113 -59.40 -1.83 -13.55
N PRO A 114 -59.52 -2.07 -12.23
CA PRO A 114 -58.78 -1.40 -11.15
C PRO A 114 -57.27 -1.76 -11.09
N ALA A 115 -56.67 -2.12 -12.22
CA ALA A 115 -55.25 -2.45 -12.33
C ALA A 115 -54.35 -1.22 -12.12
N GLU A 116 -54.86 -0.03 -12.46
CA GLU A 116 -54.13 1.24 -12.27
C GLU A 116 -53.92 1.52 -10.77
N ASP A 117 -54.95 1.36 -9.94
CA ASP A 117 -54.85 1.56 -8.48
C ASP A 117 -53.82 0.63 -7.82
N TYR A 118 -53.72 -0.62 -8.29
CA TYR A 118 -52.74 -1.59 -7.78
C TYR A 118 -51.31 -1.24 -8.20
N ILE A 119 -51.13 -0.78 -9.44
CA ILE A 119 -49.84 -0.30 -9.94
C ILE A 119 -49.42 0.95 -9.17
N GLU A 120 -50.32 1.91 -8.95
CA GLU A 120 -50.04 3.10 -8.14
C GLU A 120 -49.63 2.76 -6.72
N PHE A 121 -50.28 1.77 -6.09
CA PHE A 121 -49.89 1.30 -4.76
C PHE A 121 -48.46 0.74 -4.75
N ILE A 122 -48.11 -0.13 -5.70
CA ILE A 122 -46.75 -0.69 -5.80
C ILE A 122 -45.72 0.40 -6.06
N VAL A 123 -46.00 1.33 -6.96
CA VAL A 123 -45.11 2.45 -7.28
C VAL A 123 -44.91 3.32 -6.04
N LYS A 124 -45.98 3.62 -5.29
CA LYS A 124 -45.90 4.40 -4.06
C LYS A 124 -45.10 3.68 -2.96
N GLU A 125 -45.29 2.37 -2.80
CA GLU A 125 -44.53 1.56 -1.85
C GLU A 125 -43.04 1.55 -2.21
N LYS A 126 -42.70 1.31 -3.49
CA LYS A 126 -41.31 1.27 -3.96
C LYS A 126 -40.61 2.63 -3.93
N THR A 127 -41.34 3.71 -4.24
CA THR A 127 -40.81 5.07 -4.14
C THR A 127 -40.56 5.48 -2.69
N ALA A 128 -41.41 5.05 -1.74
CA ALA A 128 -41.18 5.26 -0.32
C ALA A 128 -39.94 4.50 0.19
N GLU A 129 -39.78 3.22 -0.18
CA GLU A 129 -38.57 2.45 0.15
C GLU A 129 -37.29 3.09 -0.42
N LEU A 130 -37.36 3.63 -1.65
CA LEU A 130 -36.24 4.33 -2.28
C LEU A 130 -35.90 5.63 -1.56
N ASP A 131 -36.91 6.42 -1.17
CA ASP A 131 -36.70 7.68 -0.43
C ASP A 131 -36.05 7.43 0.94
N GLU A 132 -36.45 6.35 1.63
CA GLU A 132 -35.83 5.93 2.88
C GLU A 132 -34.35 5.55 2.70
N LYS A 133 -34.04 4.71 1.70
CA LYS A 133 -32.66 4.33 1.38
C LYS A 133 -31.81 5.53 0.95
N LEU A 134 -32.39 6.48 0.20
CA LEU A 134 -31.70 7.69 -0.21
C LEU A 134 -31.37 8.57 1.01
N LYS A 135 -32.30 8.70 1.97
CA LYS A 135 -32.05 9.42 3.23
C LYS A 135 -30.93 8.77 4.03
N GLU A 136 -30.95 7.45 4.19
CA GLU A 136 -29.85 6.73 4.85
C GLU A 136 -28.51 6.96 4.16
N PHE A 137 -28.50 6.91 2.82
CA PHE A 137 -27.31 7.17 2.02
C PHE A 137 -26.78 8.59 2.23
N MET A 138 -27.65 9.61 2.23
CA MET A 138 -27.25 10.99 2.49
C MET A 138 -26.66 11.17 3.90
N ILE A 139 -27.24 10.52 4.92
CA ILE A 139 -26.70 10.55 6.28
C ILE A 139 -25.30 9.93 6.30
N LYS A 140 -25.12 8.73 5.73
CA LYS A 140 -23.83 8.05 5.63
C LYS A 140 -22.80 8.88 4.86
N TYR A 141 -23.20 9.52 3.76
CA TYR A 141 -22.34 10.41 2.99
C TYR A 141 -21.87 11.61 3.84
N SER A 142 -22.78 12.24 4.57
CA SER A 142 -22.43 13.36 5.45
C SER A 142 -21.50 12.94 6.60
N GLU A 143 -21.65 11.72 7.12
CA GLU A 143 -20.76 11.18 8.15
C GLU A 143 -19.38 10.87 7.56
N LEU A 144 -19.32 10.33 6.34
CA LEU A 144 -18.08 10.08 5.63
C LEU A 144 -17.32 11.39 5.36
N GLU A 145 -18.02 12.44 4.93
CA GLU A 145 -17.42 13.76 4.69
C GLU A 145 -16.85 14.36 5.98
N LYS A 146 -17.57 14.22 7.10
CA LYS A 146 -17.06 14.62 8.43
C LYS A 146 -15.81 13.84 8.83
N ARG A 147 -15.80 12.51 8.66
CA ARG A 147 -14.62 11.67 8.94
C ARG A 147 -13.44 12.04 8.05
N MET A 148 -13.69 12.36 6.78
CA MET A 148 -12.64 12.78 5.86
C MET A 148 -12.06 14.14 6.24
N ALA A 149 -12.88 15.09 6.68
CA ALA A 149 -12.43 16.36 7.23
C ALA A 149 -11.61 16.20 8.52
N GLU A 150 -12.03 15.30 9.42
CA GLU A 150 -11.30 14.98 10.65
C GLU A 150 -9.93 14.36 10.34
N VAL A 151 -9.87 13.38 9.43
CA VAL A 151 -8.60 12.78 8.98
C VAL A 151 -7.69 13.83 8.36
N HIS A 152 -8.22 14.75 7.56
CA HIS A 152 -7.43 15.83 6.98
C HIS A 152 -6.87 16.78 8.06
N SER A 153 -7.65 17.08 9.09
CA SER A 153 -7.19 17.86 10.25
C SER A 153 -6.07 17.14 11.01
N GLN A 154 -6.25 15.86 11.32
CA GLN A 154 -5.26 15.03 12.02
C GLN A 154 -3.96 14.89 11.20
N LEU A 155 -4.06 14.74 9.88
CA LEU A 155 -2.90 14.66 8.99
C LEU A 155 -2.14 15.99 8.99
N ASN A 156 -2.83 17.14 8.95
CA ASN A 156 -2.20 18.45 9.05
C ASN A 156 -1.53 18.68 10.41
N GLU A 157 -2.15 18.25 11.51
CA GLU A 157 -1.55 18.31 12.84
C GLU A 157 -0.31 17.43 12.94
N LEU A 158 -0.36 16.21 12.40
CA LEU A 158 0.78 15.29 12.34
C LEU A 158 1.92 15.86 11.50
N ALA A 159 1.61 16.47 10.34
CA ALA A 159 2.58 17.11 9.48
C ALA A 159 3.28 18.28 10.20
N LYS A 160 2.53 19.11 10.92
CA LYS A 160 3.09 20.20 11.74
C LYS A 160 3.94 19.67 12.89
N ALA A 161 3.48 18.65 13.60
CA ALA A 161 4.20 18.03 14.69
C ALA A 161 5.55 17.46 14.19
N LYS A 162 5.53 16.72 13.07
CA LYS A 162 6.74 16.20 12.43
C LYS A 162 7.71 17.31 12.04
N SER A 163 7.23 18.35 11.36
CA SER A 163 8.07 19.49 10.96
C SER A 163 8.70 20.20 12.16
N SER A 164 7.93 20.40 13.25
CA SER A 164 8.46 21.00 14.47
C SER A 164 9.51 20.13 15.15
N GLY A 165 9.36 18.79 15.11
CA GLY A 165 10.34 17.85 15.63
C GLY A 165 11.64 17.87 14.82
N GLU A 166 11.55 17.92 13.49
CA GLU A 166 12.72 18.07 12.60
C GLU A 166 13.48 19.38 12.88
N GLN A 167 12.76 20.49 13.04
CA GLN A 167 13.38 21.77 13.40
C GLN A 167 14.08 21.72 14.77
N LEU A 168 13.48 21.06 15.76
CA LEU A 168 14.10 20.88 17.08
C LEU A 168 15.38 20.05 16.99
N ILE A 169 15.37 18.98 16.19
CA ILE A 169 16.56 18.14 15.97
C ILE A 169 17.67 18.95 15.30
N LEU A 170 17.35 19.74 14.27
CA LEU A 170 18.33 20.62 13.61
C LEU A 170 18.92 21.64 14.59
N ALA A 171 18.09 22.27 15.41
CA ALA A 171 18.55 23.22 16.42
C ALA A 171 19.49 22.57 17.45
N ARG A 172 19.19 21.33 17.88
CA ARG A 172 20.06 20.57 18.79
C ARG A 172 21.37 20.13 18.12
N LEU A 173 21.34 19.83 16.83
CA LEU A 173 22.52 19.49 16.06
C LEU A 173 23.45 20.70 15.93
N ASP A 174 22.91 21.89 15.68
CA ASP A 174 23.67 23.14 15.63
C ASP A 174 24.27 23.50 17.00
N GLU A 175 23.51 23.32 18.09
CA GLU A 175 24.02 23.47 19.46
C GLU A 175 25.17 22.50 19.73
N PHE A 176 25.01 21.22 19.35
CA PHE A 176 26.05 20.21 19.49
C PHE A 176 27.30 20.55 18.67
N LYS A 177 27.14 21.07 17.45
CA LYS A 177 28.24 21.53 16.60
C LYS A 177 29.01 22.67 17.27
N SER A 178 28.30 23.62 17.91
CA SER A 178 28.94 24.69 18.68
C SER A 178 29.77 24.13 19.84
N ILE A 179 29.19 23.21 20.62
CA ILE A 179 29.88 22.56 21.74
C ILE A 179 31.12 21.80 21.24
N LEU A 180 31.00 21.09 20.12
CA LEU A 180 32.13 20.35 19.53
C LEU A 180 33.26 21.29 19.09
N SER A 181 32.91 22.44 18.49
CA SER A 181 33.88 23.48 18.13
C SER A 181 34.58 24.07 19.37
N ASP A 182 33.85 24.28 20.46
CA ASP A 182 34.42 24.74 21.72
C ASP A 182 35.36 23.70 22.35
N VAL A 183 35.00 22.41 22.23
CA VAL A 183 35.87 21.30 22.66
C VAL A 183 37.13 21.24 21.79
N GLU A 184 37.02 21.41 20.47
CA GLU A 184 38.16 21.42 19.55
C GLU A 184 39.15 22.55 19.90
N THR A 185 38.65 23.76 20.15
CA THR A 185 39.52 24.89 20.55
C THR A 185 40.20 24.67 21.90
N ARG A 186 39.50 24.11 22.89
CA ARG A 186 40.09 23.73 24.18
C ARG A 186 41.12 22.63 24.04
N LEU A 187 40.85 21.62 23.21
CA LEU A 187 41.76 20.51 22.95
C LEU A 187 43.03 21.02 22.26
N ALA A 188 42.91 21.91 21.28
CA ALA A 188 44.05 22.56 20.64
C ALA A 188 44.88 23.40 21.64
N GLY A 189 44.22 24.11 22.55
CA GLY A 189 44.88 24.83 23.64
C GLY A 189 45.63 23.90 24.60
N LEU A 190 45.02 22.76 24.96
CA LEU A 190 45.63 21.75 25.81
C LEU A 190 46.82 21.07 25.11
N GLU A 191 46.69 20.75 23.82
CA GLU A 191 47.77 20.22 23.01
C GLU A 191 48.97 21.18 22.98
N LYS A 192 48.71 22.49 22.82
CA LYS A 192 49.74 23.52 22.86
C LYS A 192 50.41 23.59 24.23
N ALA A 193 49.64 23.63 25.32
CA ALA A 193 50.17 23.63 26.68
C ALA A 193 51.00 22.37 26.96
N PHE A 194 50.57 21.20 26.47
CA PHE A 194 51.31 19.96 26.59
C PHE A 194 52.64 20.02 25.82
N LYS A 195 52.62 20.52 24.58
CA LYS A 195 53.86 20.74 23.78
C LYS A 195 54.84 21.67 24.48
N GLU A 196 54.36 22.72 25.15
CA GLU A 196 55.20 23.66 25.90
C GLU A 196 55.72 23.08 27.23
N ALA A 197 54.94 22.23 27.89
CA ALA A 197 55.32 21.59 29.16
C ALA A 197 56.26 20.39 28.99
N LEU A 198 56.21 19.70 27.84
CA LEU A 198 57.03 18.52 27.56
C LEU A 198 58.55 18.75 27.73
N PRO A 199 59.16 19.84 27.21
CA PRO A 199 60.58 20.11 27.42
C PRO A 199 60.97 20.26 28.90
N ALA A 200 60.19 21.02 29.67
CA ALA A 200 60.43 21.22 31.11
C ALA A 200 60.29 19.89 31.89
N LEU A 201 59.34 19.04 31.50
CA LEU A 201 59.19 17.70 32.07
C LEU A 201 60.41 16.82 31.76
N ILE A 202 60.89 16.83 30.51
CA ILE A 202 62.08 16.06 30.12
C ILE A 202 63.32 16.54 30.88
N GLU A 203 63.47 17.85 31.08
CA GLU A 203 64.58 18.44 31.82
C GLU A 203 64.54 18.09 33.31
N SER A 204 63.36 18.16 33.94
CA SER A 204 63.18 17.74 35.34
C SER A 204 63.44 16.25 35.56
N VAL A 205 62.99 15.37 34.65
CA VAL A 205 63.27 13.93 34.72
C VAL A 205 64.76 13.64 34.53
N ARG A 206 65.46 14.35 33.61
CA ARG A 206 66.92 14.25 33.45
C ARG A 206 67.66 14.70 34.71
N ALA A 207 67.32 15.85 35.26
CA ALA A 207 67.92 16.38 36.48
C ALA A 207 67.74 15.41 37.67
N LEU A 208 66.56 14.80 37.80
CA LEU A 208 66.29 13.79 38.82
C LEU A 208 67.14 12.53 38.58
N SER A 209 67.27 12.08 37.34
CA SER A 209 68.12 10.94 36.98
C SER A 209 69.59 11.19 37.34
N ASP A 210 70.10 12.40 37.10
CA ASP A 210 71.47 12.79 37.46
C ASP A 210 71.69 12.82 38.98
N VAL A 211 70.69 13.31 39.73
CA VAL A 211 70.73 13.30 41.22
C VAL A 211 70.78 11.87 41.75
N VAL A 212 69.91 10.98 41.24
CA VAL A 212 69.89 9.57 41.63
C VAL A 212 71.21 8.88 41.28
N GLN A 213 71.80 9.14 40.11
CA GLN A 213 73.10 8.58 39.73
C GLN A 213 74.25 9.08 40.62
N LYS A 214 74.26 10.38 40.99
CA LYS A 214 75.23 10.92 41.95
C LYS A 214 75.10 10.25 43.32
N MET A 215 73.86 10.07 43.78
CA MET A 215 73.58 9.39 45.06
C MET A 215 74.08 7.94 45.05
N LYS A 216 73.88 7.22 43.94
CA LYS A 216 74.36 5.84 43.76
C LYS A 216 75.89 5.70 43.71
N ARG A 217 76.64 6.77 43.37
CA ARG A 217 78.12 6.75 43.40
C ARG A 217 78.71 7.05 44.78
N LEU A 218 77.93 7.68 45.66
CA LEU A 218 78.35 8.05 47.01
C LEU A 218 78.10 6.94 48.04
N VAL A 219 77.30 5.93 47.67
CA VAL A 219 77.02 4.71 48.44
C VAL A 219 77.84 3.57 47.84
#